data_AF-A0A1X7TU37-F1
#
_entry.id   AF-A0A1X7TU37-F1
#
_cell.length_a   1.000
_cell.length_b   1.000
_cell.length_c   1.000
_cell.angle_alpha   90.00
_cell.angle_beta   90.00
_cell.angle_gamma   90.00
#
_symmetry.space_group_name_H-M   'P 1'
#
loop_
_entity.id
_entity.type
_entity.pdbx_description
1 polymer ?
#
loop_
_entity_poly.entity_id
_entity_poly.type
_entity_poly.pdbx_seq_one_letter_code
_entity_poly.pdbx_strand_id
1 'polypeptide(L)' 'MIIDRLIVGLRDSMLSERLQLDSRLTVDSAFTAVRRSESVQQQQKDIQKDEKKLPVDSVEKKKFVN' A
#
# COMPACT_ATOMS: atom_id res chain seq x y z
N MET A 1 -16.17 -14.58 -15.15
CA MET A 1 -15.64 -15.91 -14.76
C MET A 1 -14.12 -16.03 -14.81
N ILE A 2 -13.40 -15.56 -15.85
CA ILE A 2 -11.91 -15.57 -15.85
C ILE A 2 -11.33 -14.42 -15.01
N ILE A 3 -11.91 -13.23 -15.11
CA ILE A 3 -11.44 -12.04 -14.37
C ILE A 3 -11.55 -12.28 -12.87
N ASP A 4 -12.66 -12.84 -12.40
CA ASP A 4 -12.89 -13.20 -11.00
C ASP A 4 -11.77 -14.10 -10.46
N ARG A 5 -11.33 -15.07 -11.25
CA ARG A 5 -10.27 -16.01 -10.84
C ARG A 5 -8.88 -15.36 -10.79
N LEU A 6 -8.62 -14.38 -11.65
CA LEU A 6 -7.40 -13.58 -11.61
C LEU A 6 -7.37 -12.67 -10.36
N ILE A 7 -8.52 -12.09 -10.02
CA ILE A 7 -8.66 -11.19 -8.87
C ILE A 7 -8.52 -11.94 -7.55
N VAL A 8 -9.19 -13.09 -7.41
CA VAL A 8 -9.09 -13.95 -6.21
C VAL A 8 -7.66 -14.45 -5.99
N GLY A 9 -6.85 -14.56 -7.05
CA GLY A 9 -5.44 -14.93 -6.98
C GLY A 9 -4.48 -13.80 -6.58
N LEU A 10 -4.97 -12.58 -6.35
CA LEU A 10 -4.13 -11.45 -5.94
C LEU A 10 -3.59 -11.65 -4.52
N ARG A 11 -2.31 -11.30 -4.32
CA ARG A 11 -1.65 -11.37 -3.00
C ARG A 11 -2.25 -10.37 -2.00
N ASP A 12 -2.81 -9.27 -2.50
CA ASP A 12 -3.51 -8.26 -1.70
C ASP A 12 -4.98 -8.65 -1.57
N SER A 13 -5.34 -9.24 -0.44
CA SER A 13 -6.70 -9.72 -0.17
C SER A 13 -7.72 -8.58 -0.12
N MET A 14 -7.34 -7.41 0.41
CA MET A 14 -8.24 -6.25 0.49
C MET A 14 -8.53 -5.69 -0.90
N LEU A 15 -7.51 -5.61 -1.76
CA LEU A 15 -7.70 -5.21 -3.14
C LEU A 15 -8.53 -6.25 -3.91
N SER A 16 -8.30 -7.54 -3.67
CA SER A 16 -9.04 -8.62 -4.31
C SER A 16 -10.54 -8.55 -4.03
N GLU A 17 -10.93 -8.25 -2.79
CA GLU A 17 -12.33 -8.14 -2.37
C GLU A 17 -13.00 -6.90 -2.99
N ARG A 18 -12.30 -5.76 -2.98
CA ARG A 18 -12.80 -4.52 -3.60
C ARG A 18 -13.03 -4.66 -5.10
N LEU A 19 -12.13 -5.35 -5.80
CA LEU A 19 -12.28 -5.60 -7.23
C LEU A 19 -13.41 -6.61 -7.51
N GLN A 20 -13.64 -7.60 -6.65
CA GLN A 20 -14.76 -8.54 -6.79
C GLN A 20 -16.14 -7.87 -6.59
N LEU A 21 -16.22 -6.82 -5.77
CA LEU A 21 -17.45 -6.06 -5.55
C LEU A 21 -17.83 -5.17 -6.75
N ASP A 22 -16.90 -4.90 -7.66
CA ASP A 22 -17.16 -4.10 -8.86
C ASP A 22 -17.77 -4.97 -9.98
N SER A 23 -19.09 -4.90 -10.10
CA SER A 23 -19.86 -5.60 -11.15
C SER A 23 -19.57 -5.14 -12.59
N ARG A 24 -18.86 -4.01 -12.79
CA ARG A 24 -18.50 -3.48 -14.12
C ARG A 24 -17.02 -3.60 -14.43
N LEU A 25 -16.29 -4.37 -13.63
CA LEU A 25 -14.85 -4.48 -13.75
C LEU A 25 -14.43 -5.09 -15.09
N THR A 26 -13.48 -4.44 -15.76
CA THR A 26 -12.85 -4.92 -16.99
C THR A 26 -11.42 -5.37 -16.68
N VAL A 27 -10.82 -6.14 -17.59
CA VAL A 27 -9.43 -6.61 -17.42
C VAL A 27 -8.47 -5.44 -17.29
N ASP A 28 -8.66 -4.38 -18.10
CA ASP A 28 -7.81 -3.19 -18.08
C ASP A 28 -7.92 -2.40 -16.78
N SER A 29 -9.13 -2.24 -16.24
CA SER A 29 -9.32 -1.52 -14.96
C SER A 29 -8.78 -2.33 -13.78
N ALA A 30 -8.97 -3.65 -13.78
CA ALA A 30 -8.38 -4.55 -12.79
C ALA A 30 -6.85 -4.50 -12.82
N PHE A 31 -6.24 -4.59 -14.02
CA PHE A 31 -4.80 -4.52 -14.19
C PHE A 31 -4.24 -3.18 -13.69
N THR A 32 -4.88 -2.08 -14.06
CA THR A 32 -4.49 -0.74 -13.62
C THR A 32 -4.59 -0.58 -12.10
N ALA A 33 -5.65 -1.09 -11.49
CA ALA A 33 -5.83 -1.05 -10.04
C ALA A 33 -4.75 -1.83 -9.29
N VAL A 34 -4.40 -3.03 -9.77
CA VAL A 34 -3.31 -3.84 -9.21
C VAL A 34 -1.97 -3.11 -9.30
N ARG A 35 -1.61 -2.60 -10.48
CA ARG A 35 -0.36 -1.85 -10.68
C ARG A 35 -0.25 -0.60 -9.81
N ARG A 36 -1.36 0.10 -9.60
CA ARG A 36 -1.41 1.26 -8.70
C ARG A 36 -1.20 0.84 -7.24
N SER A 37 -1.85 -0.22 -6.79
CA SER A 37 -1.67 -0.73 -5.42
C SER A 37 -0.22 -1.16 -5.17
N GLU A 38 0.41 -1.87 -6.12
CA GLU A 38 1.83 -2.26 -6.03
C GLU A 38 2.75 -1.03 -5.91
N SER A 39 2.51 -0.01 -6.74
CA SER A 39 3.29 1.23 -6.73
C SER A 39 3.17 1.98 -5.40
N VAL A 40 1.94 2.07 -4.85
CA VAL A 40 1.69 2.73 -3.55
C VAL A 40 2.34 1.95 -2.41
N GLN A 41 2.22 0.62 -2.40
CA GLN A 41 2.89 -0.20 -1.39
C GLN A 41 4.41 -0.06 -1.45
N GLN A 42 4.98 0.06 -2.65
CA GLN A 42 6.41 0.28 -2.82
C GLN A 42 6.83 1.65 -2.27
N GLN A 43 6.11 2.71 -2.62
CA GLN A 43 6.35 4.05 -2.08
C GLN A 43 6.24 4.08 -0.54
N GLN A 44 5.23 3.43 0.04
CA GLN A 44 5.10 3.34 1.50
C GLN A 44 6.26 2.58 2.14
N LYS A 45 6.78 1.52 1.52
CA LYS A 45 7.97 0.81 2.03
C LYS A 45 9.22 1.69 2.02
N ASP A 46 9.37 2.52 1.00
CA ASP A 46 10.51 3.42 0.88
C ASP A 46 10.41 4.55 1.92
N ILE A 47 9.23 5.15 2.10
CA ILE A 47 8.97 6.14 3.16
C ILE A 47 9.20 5.55 4.57
N GLN A 48 8.68 4.34 4.85
CA GLN A 48 8.87 3.69 6.15
C GLN A 48 10.32 3.28 6.43
N LYS A 49 11.13 3.02 5.38
CA LYS A 49 12.57 2.79 5.52
C LYS A 49 13.30 4.07 5.92
N ASP A 50 12.86 5.22 5.41
CA ASP A 50 13.43 6.52 5.76
C ASP A 50 13.02 6.96 7.17
N GLU A 51 11.80 6.67 7.62
CA GLU A 51 11.34 6.98 8.99
C GLU A 51 12.05 6.15 10.08
N LYS A 52 12.53 4.94 9.79
CA LYS A 52 13.25 4.10 10.77
C LYS A 52 14.64 4.60 11.16
N LYS A 53 15.09 5.77 10.65
CA LYS A 53 16.43 6.32 10.95
C LYS A 53 16.49 7.34 12.09
N LEU A 54 15.38 7.64 12.79
CA LEU A 54 15.42 8.58 13.91
C LEU A 54 14.73 8.01 15.16
N PRO A 55 15.48 7.71 16.24
CA PRO A 55 14.88 7.60 17.57
C PRO A 55 14.36 8.98 17.96
N VAL A 56 13.04 9.13 17.97
CA VAL A 56 12.31 10.38 18.24
C VAL A 56 12.54 10.90 19.68
N ASP A 57 13.17 10.11 20.54
CA ASP A 57 13.35 10.40 21.98
C ASP A 57 14.57 11.28 22.34
N SER A 58 15.40 11.68 21.37
CA SER A 58 16.66 12.40 21.68
C SER A 58 16.57 13.93 21.69
N VAL A 59 15.39 14.53 21.43
CA VAL A 59 15.28 15.99 21.20
C VAL A 59 14.95 16.79 22.48
N GLU A 60 14.45 16.18 23.56
CA GLU A 60 13.93 16.95 24.71
C GLU A 60 14.97 17.36 25.78
N LYS A 61 16.16 16.76 25.85
CA LYS A 61 17.08 16.99 26.99
C LYS A 61 18.02 18.19 26.87
N LYS A 62 17.98 18.97 25.79
CA LYS A 62 18.98 20.05 25.54
C LYS A 62 18.49 21.49 25.76
N LYS A 63 17.28 21.73 26.29
CA LYS A 63 16.71 23.09 26.42
C LYS A 63 16.50 23.64 27.83
N PHE A 64 17.10 23.05 28.87
CA PHE A 64 17.02 23.61 30.23
C PHE A 64 18.39 23.71 30.91
N VAL A 65 19.30 24.49 30.33
CA VAL A 65 20.37 25.16 31.09
C VAL A 65 20.59 26.54 30.44
N ASN A 66 19.94 27.55 31.02
CA ASN A 66 20.46 28.91 31.15
C ASN A 66 19.65 29.66 32.21
#